data_AF-A0A660UFL1-F1
#
_entry.id   AF-A0A660UFL1-F1
#
_cell.length_a   1.000
_cell.length_b   1.000
_cell.length_c   1.000
_cell.angle_alpha   90.00
_cell.angle_beta   90.00
_cell.angle_gamma   90.00
#
_symmetry.space_group_name_H-M   'P 1'
#
loop_
_entity.id
_entity.type
_entity.pdbx_description
1 polymer ?
#
loop_
_entity_poly.entity_id
_entity_poly.type
_entity_poly.pdbx_seq_one_letter_code
_entity_poly.pdbx_strand_id
1 'polypeptide(L)'
;MLRGGRLSEADIPLEMDLLWAVANLIQCEEHLWSIIGDIRRELGDKKLERRACALLDEVRDLRAHLMKKLVPARKYELWCELKHSISQLYRIGEVASKFVSEGKWDDAVEMLACQKKALEIYVKSLLLSAEVEKKAGRGGKA
;
A
#
# COMPACT_ATOMS: atom_id res chain seq x y z
N MET A 1 24.89 10.06 -11.82
CA MET A 1 23.65 9.44 -11.35
C MET A 1 23.35 8.23 -12.21
N LEU A 2 23.25 7.06 -11.60
CA LEU A 2 22.83 5.83 -12.28
C LEU A 2 21.32 5.91 -12.59
N ARG A 3 20.83 5.07 -13.50
CA ARG A 3 19.41 5.05 -13.91
C ARG A 3 18.50 4.83 -12.68
N GLY A 4 17.42 5.61 -12.57
CA GLY A 4 16.43 5.48 -11.49
C GLY A 4 16.82 6.17 -10.18
N GLY A 5 17.63 7.24 -10.23
CA GLY A 5 17.99 8.02 -9.03
C GLY A 5 19.08 7.39 -8.15
N ARG A 6 19.66 6.26 -8.56
CA ARG A 6 20.74 5.56 -7.85
C ARG A 6 22.04 6.39 -7.83
N LEU A 7 22.70 6.42 -6.68
CA LEU A 7 24.02 7.05 -6.48
C LEU A 7 25.14 6.00 -6.48
N SER A 8 24.84 4.78 -6.05
CA SER A 8 25.68 3.58 -6.06
C SER A 8 25.00 2.41 -6.78
N GLU A 9 25.76 1.42 -7.24
CA GLU A 9 25.19 0.18 -7.77
C GLU A 9 24.43 -0.64 -6.72
N ALA A 10 24.73 -0.42 -5.44
CA ALA A 10 24.02 -1.02 -4.31
C ALA A 10 22.65 -0.39 -4.03
N ASP A 11 22.36 0.78 -4.59
CA ASP A 11 21.09 1.45 -4.37
C ASP A 11 19.98 0.78 -5.21
N ILE A 12 18.78 0.70 -4.64
CA ILE A 12 17.57 0.44 -5.42
C ILE A 12 17.07 1.76 -6.04
N PRO A 13 16.17 1.73 -7.03
CA PRO A 13 15.60 2.95 -7.58
C PRO A 13 14.87 3.79 -6.53
N LEU A 14 14.97 5.11 -6.63
CA LEU A 14 14.37 6.06 -5.68
C LEU A 14 12.85 5.88 -5.54
N GLU A 15 12.17 5.56 -6.64
CA GLU A 15 10.73 5.28 -6.62
C GLU A 15 10.39 4.00 -5.85
N MET A 16 11.30 3.01 -5.84
CA MET A 16 11.14 1.77 -5.07
C MET A 16 11.34 2.03 -3.58
N ASP A 17 12.35 2.84 -3.19
CA ASP A 17 12.50 3.26 -1.80
C ASP A 17 11.26 4.00 -1.29
N LEU A 18 10.73 4.93 -2.09
CA LEU A 18 9.49 5.64 -1.76
C LEU A 18 8.27 4.71 -1.68
N LEU A 19 8.17 3.73 -2.57
CA LEU A 19 7.12 2.72 -2.54
C LEU A 19 7.16 1.91 -1.24
N TRP A 20 8.35 1.45 -0.83
CA TRP A 20 8.51 0.70 0.42
C TRP A 20 8.22 1.56 1.65
N ALA A 21 8.63 2.82 1.65
CA ALA A 21 8.28 3.74 2.73
C ALA A 21 6.75 3.92 2.86
N VAL A 22 6.04 4.10 1.75
CA VAL A 22 4.57 4.18 1.74
C VAL A 22 3.93 2.86 2.18
N ALA A 23 4.44 1.72 1.70
CA ALA A 23 3.95 0.40 2.07
C ALA A 23 4.04 0.14 3.59
N ASN A 24 5.17 0.49 4.19
CA ASN A 24 5.39 0.31 5.61
C ASN A 24 4.47 1.23 6.44
N LEU A 25 4.24 2.47 6.00
CA LEU A 25 3.30 3.37 6.68
C LEU A 25 1.85 2.88 6.59
N ILE A 26 1.44 2.26 5.48
CA ILE A 26 0.11 1.62 5.37
C ILE A 26 -0.02 0.50 6.42
N GLN A 27 1.02 -0.32 6.60
CA GLN A 27 1.01 -1.35 7.63
C GLN A 27 1.01 -0.77 9.04
N CYS A 28 1.71 0.33 9.27
CA CYS A 28 1.62 1.05 10.55
C CYS A 28 0.18 1.50 10.84
N GLU A 29 -0.56 2.03 9.84
CA GLU A 29 -1.99 2.35 10.00
C GLU A 29 -2.78 1.09 10.38
N GLU A 30 -2.60 -0.04 9.69
CA GLU A 30 -3.27 -1.32 10.00
C GLU A 30 -3.03 -1.77 11.44
N HIS A 31 -1.78 -1.75 11.90
CA HIS A 31 -1.43 -2.13 13.28
C HIS A 31 -2.02 -1.16 14.32
N LEU A 32 -2.03 0.14 14.04
CA LEU A 32 -2.64 1.14 14.93
C LEU A 32 -4.15 0.94 15.05
N TRP A 33 -4.85 0.55 13.97
CA TRP A 33 -6.26 0.20 14.04
C TRP A 33 -6.53 -0.99 14.97
N SER A 34 -5.69 -2.02 14.92
CA SER A 34 -5.78 -3.17 15.85
C SER A 34 -5.58 -2.72 17.30
N ILE A 35 -4.52 -1.95 17.57
CA ILE A 35 -4.21 -1.43 18.91
C ILE A 35 -5.35 -0.57 19.46
N ILE A 36 -5.91 0.33 18.65
CA ILE A 36 -7.07 1.15 19.03
C ILE A 36 -8.27 0.26 19.38
N GLY A 37 -8.51 -0.78 18.58
CA GLY A 37 -9.56 -1.77 18.85
C GLY A 37 -9.37 -2.51 20.17
N ASP A 38 -8.14 -2.94 20.47
CA ASP A 38 -7.81 -3.66 21.70
C ASP A 38 -7.91 -2.74 22.93
N ILE A 39 -7.40 -1.50 22.85
CA ILE A 39 -7.59 -0.50 23.91
C ILE A 39 -9.08 -0.32 24.21
N ARG A 40 -9.91 -0.20 23.17
CA ARG A 40 -11.34 0.03 23.34
C ARG A 40 -12.06 -1.18 23.94
N ARG A 41 -11.76 -2.40 23.48
CA ARG A 41 -12.46 -3.63 23.89
C ARG A 41 -11.96 -4.18 25.23
N GLU A 42 -10.65 -4.10 25.48
CA GLU A 42 -10.00 -4.79 26.59
C GLU A 42 -9.66 -3.86 27.74
N LEU A 43 -9.22 -2.63 27.44
CA LEU A 43 -8.71 -1.69 28.46
C LEU A 43 -9.74 -0.63 28.87
N GLY A 44 -10.57 -0.17 27.93
CA GLY A 44 -11.50 0.95 28.13
C GLY A 44 -10.82 2.31 28.42
N ASP A 45 -9.50 2.44 28.20
CA ASP A 45 -8.75 3.65 28.50
C ASP A 45 -8.87 4.70 27.38
N LYS A 46 -9.77 5.67 27.58
CA LYS A 46 -10.01 6.78 26.64
C LYS A 46 -8.81 7.72 26.45
N LYS A 47 -7.90 7.82 27.43
CA LYS A 47 -6.70 8.67 27.30
C LYS A 47 -5.69 7.99 26.40
N LEU A 48 -5.49 6.68 26.59
CA LEU A 48 -4.62 5.88 25.74
C LEU A 48 -5.18 5.78 24.31
N GLU A 49 -6.49 5.57 24.17
CA GLU A 49 -7.17 5.56 22.87
C GLU A 49 -6.93 6.87 22.10
N ARG A 50 -7.11 8.03 22.76
CA ARG A 50 -6.83 9.34 22.15
C ARG A 50 -5.38 9.48 21.69
N ARG A 51 -4.41 8.97 22.45
CA ARG A 51 -3.00 9.00 22.05
C ARG A 51 -2.73 8.13 20.82
N ALA A 52 -3.34 6.94 20.76
CA ALA A 52 -3.22 6.05 19.62
C ALA A 52 -3.87 6.66 18.35
N CYS A 53 -5.02 7.31 18.48
CA CYS A 53 -5.65 8.04 17.38
C CYS A 53 -4.81 9.24 16.89
N ALA A 54 -4.15 9.97 17.79
CA ALA A 54 -3.25 11.06 17.39
C ALA A 54 -2.05 10.54 16.60
N LEU A 55 -1.43 9.44 17.04
CA LEU A 55 -0.34 8.80 16.31
C LEU A 55 -0.78 8.27 14.93
N LEU A 56 -2.01 7.75 14.84
CA LEU A 56 -2.58 7.33 13.55
C LEU A 56 -2.69 8.51 12.57
N ASP A 57 -3.06 9.70 13.05
CA ASP A 57 -3.13 10.91 12.23
C ASP A 57 -1.74 11.34 11.73
N GLU A 58 -0.72 11.31 12.60
CA GLU A 58 0.67 11.60 12.22
C GLU A 58 1.20 10.64 11.13
N VAL A 59 0.94 9.33 11.30
CA VAL A 59 1.31 8.31 10.29
C VAL A 59 0.60 8.55 8.97
N ARG A 60 -0.71 8.88 9.04
CA ARG A 60 -1.54 9.14 7.87
C ARG A 60 -1.04 10.36 7.09
N ASP A 61 -0.65 11.42 7.78
CA ASP A 61 -0.14 12.64 7.18
C ASP A 61 1.19 12.41 6.47
N LEU A 62 2.12 11.69 7.10
CA LEU A 62 3.39 11.33 6.46
C LEU A 62 3.16 10.41 5.25
N ARG A 63 2.30 9.40 5.36
CA ARG A 63 1.96 8.52 4.22
C ARG A 63 1.38 9.32 3.07
N ALA A 64 0.43 10.22 3.34
CA ALA A 64 -0.19 11.06 2.31
C ALA A 64 0.83 12.00 1.66
N HIS A 65 1.78 12.54 2.43
CA HIS A 65 2.87 13.36 1.91
C HIS A 65 3.78 12.56 0.95
N LEU A 66 4.22 11.37 1.34
CA LEU A 66 5.08 10.52 0.51
C LEU A 66 4.34 9.97 -0.72
N MET A 67 3.06 9.60 -0.59
CA MET A 67 2.27 9.09 -1.71
C MET A 67 2.10 10.12 -2.83
N LYS A 68 2.02 11.41 -2.50
CA LYS A 68 2.00 12.52 -3.48
C LYS A 68 3.32 12.63 -4.26
N LYS A 69 4.45 12.19 -3.69
CA LYS A 69 5.75 12.12 -4.39
C LYS A 69 5.84 10.91 -5.31
N LEU A 70 5.25 9.79 -4.88
CA LEU A 70 5.25 8.53 -5.64
C LEU A 70 4.31 8.57 -6.85
N VAL A 71 3.10 9.12 -6.69
CA VAL A 71 2.10 9.25 -7.75
C VAL A 71 1.71 10.72 -7.90
N PRO A 72 2.28 11.45 -8.89
CA PRO A 72 2.02 12.88 -9.08
C PRO A 72 0.59 13.18 -9.57
N ALA A 73 -0.11 12.18 -10.12
CA ALA A 73 -1.46 12.35 -10.66
C ALA A 73 -2.50 12.50 -9.53
N ARG A 74 -3.09 13.69 -9.44
CA ARG A 74 -4.19 14.00 -8.50
C ARG A 74 -5.52 13.45 -9.00
N LYS A 75 -5.69 12.14 -8.96
CA LYS A 75 -7.04 11.56 -8.99
C LYS A 75 -7.16 10.58 -7.83
N TYR A 76 -8.10 10.88 -6.95
CA TYR A 76 -8.24 10.23 -5.65
C TYR A 76 -8.36 8.69 -5.74
N GLU A 77 -8.89 8.17 -6.85
CA GLU A 77 -9.01 6.73 -7.09
C GLU A 77 -7.64 6.04 -7.23
N LEU A 78 -6.67 6.65 -7.93
CA LEU A 78 -5.33 6.06 -8.14
C LEU A 78 -4.56 5.85 -6.83
N TRP A 79 -4.66 6.80 -5.89
CA TRP A 79 -4.01 6.69 -4.59
C TRP A 79 -4.65 5.62 -3.71
N CYS A 80 -5.97 5.53 -3.70
CA CYS A 80 -6.69 4.51 -2.95
C CYS A 80 -6.44 3.10 -3.52
N GLU A 81 -6.50 2.94 -4.85
CA GLU A 81 -6.20 1.69 -5.53
C GLU A 81 -4.77 1.21 -5.23
N LEU A 82 -3.77 2.09 -5.39
CA LEU A 82 -2.38 1.77 -5.08
C LEU A 82 -2.22 1.30 -3.63
N LYS A 83 -2.80 2.04 -2.67
CA LYS A 83 -2.70 1.74 -1.25
C LYS A 83 -3.27 0.35 -0.92
N HIS A 84 -4.46 0.03 -1.43
CA HIS A 84 -5.10 -1.26 -1.18
C HIS A 84 -4.34 -2.40 -1.86
N SER A 85 -3.85 -2.19 -3.08
CA SER A 85 -3.05 -3.20 -3.78
C SER A 85 -1.72 -3.49 -3.09
N ILE A 86 -1.02 -2.47 -2.56
CA ILE A 86 0.21 -2.68 -1.78
C ILE A 86 -0.07 -3.54 -0.54
N SER A 87 -1.11 -3.21 0.23
CA SER A 87 -1.50 -3.99 1.41
C SER A 87 -1.84 -5.44 1.05
N GLN A 88 -2.65 -5.63 0.01
CA GLN A 88 -3.04 -6.96 -0.47
C GLN A 88 -1.83 -7.81 -0.86
N LEU A 89 -0.90 -7.25 -1.65
CA LEU A 89 0.30 -7.97 -2.10
C LEU A 89 1.19 -8.37 -0.91
N TYR A 90 1.29 -7.53 0.11
CA TYR A 90 2.06 -7.84 1.31
C TYR A 90 1.45 -9.00 2.09
N ARG A 91 0.13 -9.00 2.31
CA ARG A 91 -0.54 -10.09 3.06
C ARG A 91 -0.46 -11.43 2.35
N ILE A 92 -0.58 -11.46 1.02
CA ILE A 92 -0.38 -12.69 0.25
C ILE A 92 1.06 -13.20 0.42
N GLY A 93 2.05 -12.30 0.37
CA GLY A 93 3.46 -12.65 0.58
C GLY A 93 3.75 -13.19 1.98
N GLU A 94 3.09 -12.65 3.01
CA GLU A 94 3.22 -13.15 4.38
C GLU A 94 2.66 -14.56 4.54
N VAL A 95 1.50 -14.86 3.94
CA VAL A 95 0.93 -16.22 3.93
C VAL A 95 1.83 -17.18 3.17
N ALA A 96 2.35 -16.78 2.01
CA ALA A 96 3.32 -17.58 1.26
C ALA A 96 4.56 -17.90 2.10
N SER A 97 5.07 -16.91 2.86
CA SER A 97 6.24 -17.08 3.73
C SER A 97 5.98 -18.06 4.87
N LYS A 98 4.75 -18.09 5.41
CA LYS A 98 4.34 -19.08 6.42
C LYS A 98 4.35 -20.50 5.84
N PHE A 99 3.79 -20.70 4.65
CA PHE A 99 3.86 -22.00 3.97
C PHE A 99 5.29 -22.45 3.67
N VAL A 100 6.18 -21.53 3.27
CA VAL A 100 7.61 -21.82 3.13
C VAL A 100 8.22 -22.30 4.45
N SER A 101 7.93 -21.62 5.56
CA SER A 101 8.45 -22.02 6.88
C SER A 101 7.95 -23.39 7.36
N GLU A 102 6.79 -23.82 6.87
CA GLU A 102 6.18 -25.13 7.15
C GLU A 102 6.60 -26.23 6.16
N GLY A 103 7.41 -25.91 5.14
CA GLY A 103 7.80 -26.83 4.07
C GLY A 103 6.67 -27.18 3.09
N LYS A 104 5.58 -26.40 3.09
CA LYS A 104 4.42 -26.55 2.20
C LYS A 104 4.64 -25.80 0.89
N TRP A 105 5.50 -26.34 0.04
CA TRP A 105 5.96 -25.66 -1.17
C TRP A 105 4.85 -25.40 -2.20
N ASP A 106 3.95 -26.36 -2.40
CA ASP A 106 2.86 -26.24 -3.36
C ASP A 106 1.90 -25.10 -2.95
N ASP A 107 1.54 -25.03 -1.67
CA ASP A 107 0.70 -23.95 -1.12
C ASP A 107 1.39 -22.58 -1.24
N ALA A 108 2.71 -22.51 -1.01
CA ALA A 108 3.47 -21.28 -1.19
C ALA A 108 3.47 -20.82 -2.67
N VAL A 109 3.63 -21.75 -3.61
CA VAL A 109 3.57 -21.48 -5.06
C VAL A 109 2.17 -20.99 -5.47
N GLU A 110 1.11 -21.59 -4.92
CA GLU A 110 -0.26 -21.11 -5.12
C GLU A 110 -0.42 -19.66 -4.65
N MET A 111 0.09 -19.32 -3.46
CA MET A 111 0.01 -17.94 -2.96
C MET A 111 0.78 -16.95 -3.83
N LEU A 112 1.96 -17.33 -4.35
CA LEU A 112 2.70 -16.50 -5.30
C LEU A 112 1.93 -16.31 -6.62
N ALA A 113 1.22 -17.33 -7.09
CA ALA A 113 0.33 -17.21 -8.25
C ALA A 113 -0.85 -16.26 -7.96
N CYS A 114 -1.44 -16.31 -6.78
CA CYS A 114 -2.44 -15.34 -6.32
C CYS A 114 -1.87 -13.93 -6.24
N GLN A 115 -0.63 -13.75 -5.77
CA GLN A 115 0.03 -12.45 -5.69
C GLN A 115 0.23 -11.85 -7.08
N LYS A 116 0.70 -12.65 -8.04
CA LYS A 116 0.77 -12.26 -9.46
C LYS A 116 -0.60 -11.87 -9.99
N LYS A 117 -1.64 -12.66 -9.68
CA LYS A 117 -3.01 -12.39 -10.15
C LYS A 117 -3.55 -11.07 -9.58
N ALA A 118 -3.29 -10.78 -8.32
CA ALA A 118 -3.66 -9.52 -7.68
C ALA A 118 -2.99 -8.33 -8.38
N LEU A 119 -1.71 -8.44 -8.74
CA LEU A 119 -1.01 -7.42 -9.52
C LEU A 119 -1.62 -7.23 -10.91
N GLU A 120 -1.99 -8.31 -11.61
CA GLU A 120 -2.69 -8.22 -12.90
C GLU A 120 -4.03 -7.49 -12.78
N ILE A 121 -4.80 -7.76 -11.72
CA ILE A 121 -6.08 -7.10 -11.45
C ILE A 121 -5.85 -5.61 -11.20
N TYR A 122 -4.85 -5.25 -10.39
CA TYR A 122 -4.48 -3.86 -10.15
C TYR A 122 -4.14 -3.12 -11.45
N VAL A 123 -3.28 -3.70 -12.30
CA VAL A 123 -2.94 -3.08 -13.60
C VAL A 123 -4.18 -2.90 -14.48
N LYS A 124 -5.06 -3.89 -14.53
CA LYS A 124 -6.33 -3.79 -15.28
C LYS A 124 -7.25 -2.71 -14.72
N SER A 125 -7.33 -2.59 -13.40
CA SER A 125 -8.06 -1.51 -12.72
C SER A 125 -7.51 -0.15 -13.12
N LEU A 126 -6.19 0.06 -13.04
CA LEU A 126 -5.54 1.30 -13.45
C LEU A 126 -5.82 1.67 -14.92
N LEU A 127 -5.74 0.69 -15.82
CA LEU A 127 -6.02 0.90 -17.24
C LEU A 127 -7.48 1.29 -17.47
N LEU A 128 -8.42 0.64 -16.76
CA LEU A 128 -9.83 0.96 -16.81
C LEU A 128 -10.10 2.36 -16.28
N SER A 129 -9.55 2.73 -15.12
CA SER A 129 -9.65 4.07 -14.54
C SER A 129 -9.11 5.12 -15.52
N ALA A 130 -7.96 4.87 -16.15
CA ALA A 130 -7.40 5.76 -17.18
C ALA A 130 -8.29 5.88 -18.43
N GLU A 131 -8.98 4.82 -18.84
CA GLU A 131 -9.93 4.85 -19.96
C GLU A 131 -11.18 5.67 -19.61
N VAL A 132 -11.77 5.43 -18.44
CA VAL A 132 -12.91 6.21 -17.91
C VAL A 132 -12.57 7.69 -17.88
N GLU A 133 -11.37 8.03 -17.39
CA GLU A 133 -10.89 9.40 -17.34
C GLU A 133 -10.76 10.06 -18.72
N LYS A 134 -10.20 9.35 -19.71
CA LYS A 134 -10.09 9.87 -21.08
C LYS A 134 -11.47 10.14 -21.69
N LYS A 135 -12.45 9.29 -21.40
CA LYS A 135 -13.84 9.44 -21.87
C LYS A 135 -14.56 10.59 -21.15
N ALA A 136 -14.45 10.67 -19.82
CA ALA A 136 -15.04 11.76 -19.03
C ALA A 136 -14.42 13.13 -19.36
N GLY A 137 -13.11 13.20 -19.61
CA GLY A 137 -12.42 14.42 -20.02
C GLY A 137 -12.71 14.89 -21.46
N ARG A 138 -13.30 14.03 -22.31
CA ARG A 138 -13.78 14.38 -23.66
C ARG A 138 -15.22 14.90 -23.69
N GLY A 139 -15.95 14.85 -22.57
CA GLY A 139 -17.31 15.41 -22.45
C GLY A 139 -17.38 16.81 -21.82
N GLY A 140 -16.23 17.44 -21.55
CA GLY A 140 -16.14 18.65 -20.74
C GLY A 140 -15.44 19.86 -21.38
N LYS A 141 -15.34 19.92 -22.71
CA LYS A 141 -14.96 21.15 -23.42
C LYS A 141 -15.75 21.28 -24.74
N ALA A 142 -16.60 22.32 -24.73
CA ALA A 142 -17.43 22.87 -25.82
C ALA A 142 -18.62 22.02 -26.27
#